data_AF-A0A136Q6Y2-F1
#
_entry.id   AF-A0A136Q6Y2-F1
#
_cell.length_a   1.000
_cell.length_b   1.000
_cell.length_c   1.000
_cell.angle_alpha   90.00
_cell.angle_beta   90.00
_cell.angle_gamma   90.00
#
_symmetry.space_group_name_H-M   'P 1'
#
loop_
_entity.id
_entity.type
_entity.pdbx_description
1 polymer ?
#
loop_
_entity_poly.entity_id
_entity_poly.type
_entity_poly.pdbx_seq_one_letter_code
_entity_poly.pdbx_strand_id
1 'polypeptide(L)'
;MMFILILGIAAINLFAVLLTLLRPKLFGVKLYKPMLKNMGLSLLPLLVLIATILLMAAVLLYVNTFLGFVTGIAGVALWLLLLPNAGYLVTELNLNHRTVDKKEVPMWYDIIAVLSLAMSGVMNTLLNVMMLQLIYGTIVHPINAFDLGLVNNRNLWIIISVVFLLISFGVYIGRYLRFNSWDILKPRRFIGILKKHFAQPGKGKELLVFMACYTGFFLIMYLIVIWPVLTKA
;
A
#
# COMPACT_ATOMS: atom_id res chain seq x y z
N MET A 1 -9.37 -20.45 -2.19
CA MET A 1 -8.71 -19.57 -1.20
C MET A 1 -8.49 -18.15 -1.72
N MET A 2 -7.82 -17.96 -2.87
CA MET A 2 -7.54 -16.62 -3.44
C MET A 2 -8.79 -15.75 -3.70
N PHE A 3 -9.86 -16.32 -4.25
CA PHE A 3 -11.12 -15.59 -4.45
C PHE A 3 -11.71 -15.05 -3.13
N ILE A 4 -11.69 -15.88 -2.08
CA ILE A 4 -12.17 -15.50 -0.74
C ILE A 4 -11.33 -14.37 -0.16
N LEU A 5 -10.00 -14.43 -0.33
CA LEU A 5 -9.11 -13.35 0.07
C LEU A 5 -9.50 -12.03 -0.62
N ILE A 6 -9.62 -12.03 -1.95
CA ILE A 6 -9.98 -10.82 -2.72
C ILE A 6 -11.34 -10.27 -2.27
N LEU A 7 -12.34 -11.13 -2.09
CA LEU A 7 -13.64 -10.72 -1.57
C LEU A 7 -13.55 -10.14 -0.15
N GLY A 8 -12.76 -10.75 0.73
CA GLY A 8 -12.53 -10.25 2.09
C GLY A 8 -11.86 -8.88 2.10
N ILE A 9 -10.88 -8.66 1.22
CA ILE A 9 -10.21 -7.36 1.04
C ILE A 9 -11.21 -6.33 0.51
N ALA A 10 -12.04 -6.68 -0.48
CA ALA A 10 -13.08 -5.79 -0.97
C ALA A 10 -14.12 -5.45 0.13
N ALA A 11 -14.51 -6.44 0.92
CA ALA A 11 -15.45 -6.28 2.03
C ALA A 11 -14.91 -5.34 3.13
N ILE A 12 -13.64 -5.48 3.55
CA ILE A 12 -13.08 -4.59 4.59
C ILE A 12 -12.92 -3.15 4.07
N ASN A 13 -12.57 -2.97 2.79
CA ASN A 13 -12.55 -1.64 2.17
C ASN A 13 -13.96 -1.02 2.15
N LEU A 14 -14.97 -1.77 1.70
CA LEU A 14 -16.36 -1.33 1.68
C LEU A 14 -16.84 -0.99 3.09
N PHE A 15 -16.57 -1.86 4.06
CA PHE A 15 -16.96 -1.66 5.45
C PHE A 15 -16.35 -0.39 6.04
N ALA A 16 -15.06 -0.16 5.81
CA ALA A 16 -14.39 1.05 6.28
C ALA A 16 -14.96 2.34 5.63
N VAL A 17 -15.31 2.28 4.34
CA VAL A 17 -15.98 3.40 3.65
C VAL A 17 -17.38 3.64 4.21
N LEU A 18 -18.16 2.58 4.40
CA LEU A 18 -19.51 2.67 4.98
C LEU A 18 -19.48 3.27 6.39
N LEU A 19 -18.57 2.82 7.26
CA LEU A 19 -18.41 3.41 8.59
C LEU A 19 -18.03 4.91 8.51
N THR A 20 -17.20 5.30 7.56
CA THR A 20 -16.86 6.72 7.39
C THR A 20 -18.06 7.55 6.93
N LEU A 21 -18.89 7.01 6.03
CA LEU A 21 -20.09 7.68 5.49
C LEU A 21 -21.30 7.66 6.43
N LEU A 22 -21.44 6.63 7.27
CA LEU A 22 -22.53 6.50 8.25
C LEU A 22 -22.30 7.36 9.49
N ARG A 23 -21.04 7.60 9.86
CA ARG A 23 -20.67 8.43 11.03
C ARG A 23 -21.42 9.78 11.10
N PRO A 24 -21.45 10.63 10.05
CA PRO A 24 -22.18 11.88 10.08
C PRO A 24 -23.71 11.69 10.16
N LYS A 25 -24.25 10.62 9.56
CA LYS A 25 -25.70 10.33 9.55
C LYS A 25 -26.19 9.85 10.92
N LEU A 26 -25.40 9.02 11.60
CA LEU A 26 -25.77 8.42 12.88
C LEU A 26 -25.58 9.39 14.06
N PHE A 27 -24.52 10.20 14.04
CA PHE A 27 -24.12 11.02 15.19
C PHE A 27 -24.18 12.53 14.93
N GLY A 28 -24.59 12.96 13.74
CA GLY A 28 -24.75 14.38 13.40
C GLY A 28 -23.44 15.18 13.41
N VAL A 29 -22.31 14.51 13.18
CA VAL A 29 -20.97 15.11 13.08
C VAL A 29 -20.61 15.42 11.62
N LYS A 30 -19.53 16.17 11.39
CA LYS A 30 -19.08 16.46 10.03
C LYS A 30 -18.35 15.26 9.43
N LEU A 31 -18.56 15.02 8.14
CA LEU A 31 -17.80 14.00 7.41
C LEU A 31 -16.33 14.42 7.30
N TYR A 32 -15.43 13.57 7.81
CA TYR A 32 -14.00 13.80 7.70
C TYR A 32 -13.49 13.37 6.32
N LYS A 33 -13.59 14.29 5.36
CA LYS A 33 -13.19 14.09 3.95
C LYS A 33 -11.77 13.54 3.75
N PRO A 34 -10.74 13.90 4.56
CA PRO A 34 -9.40 13.35 4.37
C PRO A 34 -9.33 11.83 4.52
N MET A 35 -10.15 11.20 5.37
CA MET A 35 -10.19 9.72 5.48
C MET A 35 -10.62 9.07 4.16
N LEU A 36 -11.69 9.56 3.53
CA LEU A 36 -12.15 9.04 2.23
C LEU A 36 -11.11 9.27 1.13
N LYS A 37 -10.42 10.42 1.15
CA LYS A 37 -9.33 10.69 0.21
C LYS A 37 -8.19 9.69 0.39
N ASN A 38 -7.77 9.43 1.63
CA ASN A 38 -6.69 8.49 1.93
C ASN A 38 -7.07 7.04 1.56
N MET A 39 -8.34 6.66 1.70
CA MET A 39 -8.86 5.38 1.19
C MET A 39 -8.81 5.29 -0.33
N GLY A 40 -9.22 6.34 -1.04
CA GLY A 40 -9.09 6.38 -2.51
C GLY A 40 -7.62 6.27 -2.96
N LEU A 41 -6.72 6.96 -2.25
CA LEU A 41 -5.29 6.91 -2.51
C LEU A 41 -4.66 5.53 -2.19
N SER A 42 -5.23 4.75 -1.27
CA SER A 42 -4.73 3.41 -0.97
C SER A 42 -5.03 2.38 -2.05
N LEU A 43 -6.10 2.60 -2.84
CA LEU A 43 -6.47 1.78 -3.99
C LEU A 43 -5.70 2.16 -5.27
N LEU A 44 -5.21 3.40 -5.34
CA LEU A 44 -4.53 3.93 -6.52
C LEU A 44 -3.36 3.07 -7.03
N PRO A 45 -2.46 2.50 -6.19
CA PRO A 45 -1.37 1.65 -6.67
C PRO A 45 -1.90 0.42 -7.41
N LEU A 46 -2.95 -0.21 -6.88
CA LEU A 46 -3.54 -1.41 -7.49
C LEU A 46 -4.13 -1.08 -8.87
N LEU A 47 -4.85 0.04 -8.98
CA LEU A 47 -5.43 0.48 -10.25
C LEU A 47 -4.34 0.77 -11.29
N VAL A 48 -3.26 1.44 -10.89
CA VAL A 48 -2.10 1.71 -11.76
C VAL A 48 -1.42 0.42 -12.19
N LEU A 49 -1.29 -0.56 -11.30
CA LEU A 49 -0.70 -1.85 -11.64
C LEU A 49 -1.54 -2.59 -12.69
N ILE A 50 -2.87 -2.66 -12.50
CA ILE A 50 -3.79 -3.28 -13.47
C ILE A 50 -3.73 -2.54 -14.81
N ALA A 51 -3.79 -1.21 -14.81
CA ALA A 51 -3.70 -0.41 -16.02
C ALA A 51 -2.36 -0.62 -16.74
N THR A 52 -1.26 -0.74 -15.99
CA THR A 52 0.07 -1.03 -16.53
C THR A 52 0.10 -2.38 -17.23
N ILE A 53 -0.46 -3.43 -16.61
CA ILE A 53 -0.51 -4.78 -17.21
C ILE A 53 -1.30 -4.75 -18.52
N LEU A 54 -2.49 -4.14 -18.52
CA LEU A 54 -3.34 -4.04 -19.70
C LEU A 54 -2.67 -3.25 -20.82
N LEU A 55 -2.04 -2.12 -20.48
CA LEU A 55 -1.35 -1.26 -21.45
C LEU A 55 -0.11 -1.97 -22.01
N MET A 56 0.69 -2.61 -21.16
CA MET A 56 1.84 -3.40 -21.58
C MET A 56 1.41 -4.51 -22.54
N ALA A 57 0.35 -5.27 -22.21
CA ALA A 57 -0.17 -6.31 -23.09
C ALA A 57 -0.62 -5.75 -24.45
N ALA A 58 -1.34 -4.63 -24.46
CA ALA A 58 -1.76 -3.98 -25.70
C ALA A 58 -0.56 -3.52 -26.55
N VAL A 59 0.47 -2.91 -25.95
CA VAL A 59 1.66 -2.47 -26.67
C VAL A 59 2.47 -3.65 -27.22
N LEU A 60 2.56 -4.75 -26.47
CA LEU A 60 3.20 -5.99 -26.94
C LEU A 60 2.46 -6.62 -28.12
N LEU A 61 1.13 -6.56 -28.13
CA LEU A 61 0.29 -7.16 -29.18
C LEU A 61 0.19 -6.31 -30.45
N TYR A 62 0.11 -4.98 -30.31
CA TYR A 62 -0.23 -4.06 -31.41
C TYR A 62 0.88 -3.12 -31.87
N VAL A 63 1.99 -3.03 -31.12
CA VAL A 63 3.08 -2.06 -31.43
C VAL A 63 4.41 -2.78 -31.62
N ASN A 64 5.12 -3.10 -30.54
CA ASN A 64 6.34 -3.90 -30.56
C ASN A 64 6.76 -4.34 -29.14
N THR A 65 7.69 -5.29 -29.10
CA THR A 65 8.23 -5.86 -27.85
C THR A 65 8.97 -4.82 -26.99
N PHE A 66 9.77 -3.95 -27.61
CA PHE A 66 10.60 -2.97 -26.90
C PHE A 66 9.76 -1.97 -26.11
N LEU A 67 8.77 -1.33 -26.75
CA LEU A 67 7.87 -0.37 -26.12
C LEU A 67 7.02 -1.05 -25.04
N GLY A 68 6.61 -2.30 -25.25
CA GLY A 68 5.89 -3.06 -24.22
C GLY A 68 6.70 -3.21 -22.93
N PHE A 69 7.98 -3.56 -23.04
CA PHE A 69 8.88 -3.61 -21.88
C PHE A 69 9.10 -2.24 -21.23
N VAL A 70 9.30 -1.19 -22.03
CA VAL A 70 9.44 0.18 -21.50
C VAL A 70 8.19 0.61 -20.73
N THR A 71 6.99 0.34 -21.28
CA THR A 71 5.71 0.59 -20.61
C THR A 71 5.60 -0.18 -19.29
N GLY A 72 5.99 -1.46 -19.27
CA GLY A 72 5.99 -2.27 -18.05
C GLY A 72 6.91 -1.69 -16.98
N ILE A 73 8.17 -1.36 -17.33
CA ILE A 73 9.14 -0.78 -16.39
C ILE A 73 8.65 0.56 -15.85
N ALA A 74 8.15 1.44 -16.73
CA ALA A 74 7.62 2.75 -16.33
C ALA A 74 6.42 2.62 -15.39
N GLY A 75 5.51 1.69 -15.68
CA GLY A 75 4.34 1.45 -14.85
C GLY A 75 4.66 0.81 -13.49
N VAL A 76 5.64 -0.12 -13.43
CA VAL A 76 6.14 -0.67 -12.15
C VAL A 76 6.84 0.41 -11.32
N ALA A 77 7.61 1.30 -11.95
CA ALA A 77 8.21 2.43 -11.25
C ALA A 77 7.14 3.37 -10.68
N LEU A 78 6.10 3.70 -11.46
CA LEU A 78 4.98 4.51 -11.00
C LEU A 78 4.21 3.83 -9.87
N TRP A 79 3.95 2.52 -9.99
CA TRP A 79 3.33 1.71 -8.95
C TRP A 79 4.11 1.79 -7.63
N LEU A 80 5.43 1.61 -7.68
CA LEU A 80 6.28 1.64 -6.49
C LEU A 80 6.27 3.01 -5.79
N LEU A 81 6.16 4.11 -6.56
CA LEU A 81 6.03 5.46 -6.01
C LEU A 81 4.68 5.73 -5.31
N LEU A 82 3.63 5.04 -5.76
CA LEU A 82 2.29 5.18 -5.20
C LEU A 82 2.03 4.18 -4.06
N LEU A 83 2.75 3.06 -4.04
CA LEU A 83 2.58 1.97 -3.08
C LEU A 83 2.60 2.39 -1.59
N PRO A 84 3.43 3.37 -1.16
CA PRO A 84 3.39 3.87 0.21
C PRO A 84 2.03 4.44 0.62
N ASN A 85 1.20 4.92 -0.32
CA ASN A 85 -0.15 5.43 -0.01
C ASN A 85 -1.08 4.33 0.53
N ALA A 86 -0.86 3.06 0.15
CA ALA A 86 -1.59 1.94 0.72
C ALA A 86 -1.19 1.70 2.18
N GLY A 87 0.12 1.68 2.46
CA GLY A 87 0.65 1.52 3.82
C GLY A 87 0.39 2.72 4.73
N TYR A 88 0.20 3.91 4.16
CA TYR A 88 -0.02 5.16 4.90
C TYR A 88 -1.22 5.09 5.85
N LEU A 89 -2.27 4.34 5.48
CA LEU A 89 -3.47 4.15 6.29
C LEU A 89 -3.19 3.50 7.66
N VAL A 90 -2.12 2.72 7.79
CA VAL A 90 -1.70 2.15 9.09
C VAL A 90 -1.28 3.24 10.07
N THR A 91 -0.67 4.33 9.58
CA THR A 91 -0.26 5.47 10.40
C THR A 91 -1.37 6.49 10.64
N GLU A 92 -2.50 6.33 9.95
CA GLU A 92 -3.68 7.21 10.04
C GLU A 92 -4.60 6.85 11.23
N LEU A 93 -4.17 5.91 12.09
CA LEU A 93 -4.76 5.62 13.41
C LEU A 93 -4.84 6.85 14.34
N ASN A 94 -4.24 7.98 13.94
CA ASN A 94 -4.30 9.21 14.70
C ASN A 94 -5.73 9.76 14.69
N LEU A 95 -6.39 9.69 15.86
CA LEU A 95 -7.78 10.09 16.14
C LEU A 95 -8.04 11.60 16.02
N ASN A 96 -7.34 12.32 15.13
CA ASN A 96 -7.48 13.75 14.90
C ASN A 96 -8.91 14.17 14.54
N HIS A 97 -9.77 13.25 14.09
CA HIS A 97 -11.19 13.54 13.91
C HIS A 97 -11.90 13.87 15.24
N ARG A 98 -11.46 13.29 16.37
CA ARG A 98 -12.12 13.41 17.68
C ARG A 98 -11.93 14.79 18.32
N THR A 99 -10.85 15.49 18.00
CA THR A 99 -10.60 16.86 18.47
C THR A 99 -11.34 17.92 17.64
N VAL A 100 -11.86 17.55 16.46
CA VAL A 100 -12.56 18.47 15.54
C VAL A 100 -14.08 18.44 15.77
N ASP A 101 -14.59 17.36 16.37
CA ASP A 101 -16.02 17.17 16.55
C ASP A 101 -16.55 17.95 17.77
N LYS A 102 -17.64 18.71 17.54
CA LYS A 102 -18.39 19.40 18.61
C LYS A 102 -19.33 18.47 19.39
N LYS A 103 -19.56 17.25 18.91
CA LYS A 103 -20.42 16.22 19.50
C LYS A 103 -19.63 14.95 19.69
N GLU A 104 -19.75 14.32 20.85
CA GLU A 104 -19.08 13.07 21.14
C GLU A 104 -19.72 11.91 20.35
N VAL A 105 -18.89 11.16 19.64
CA VAL A 105 -19.24 9.90 18.99
C VAL A 105 -18.93 8.75 19.96
N PRO A 106 -19.77 7.71 20.05
CA PRO A 106 -19.49 6.56 20.90
C PRO A 106 -18.12 5.94 20.59
N MET A 107 -17.34 5.67 21.63
CA MET A 107 -15.95 5.20 21.50
C MET A 107 -15.84 3.89 20.72
N TRP A 108 -16.79 2.97 20.90
CA TRP A 108 -16.81 1.70 20.18
C TRP A 108 -16.90 1.88 18.66
N TYR A 109 -17.59 2.93 18.19
CA TYR A 109 -17.76 3.21 16.78
C TYR A 109 -16.46 3.72 16.15
N ASP A 110 -15.81 4.68 16.80
CA ASP A 110 -14.55 5.23 16.30
C ASP A 110 -13.45 4.16 16.32
N ILE A 111 -13.42 3.27 17.33
CA ILE A 111 -12.49 2.13 17.38
C ILE A 111 -12.67 1.22 16.16
N ILE A 112 -13.89 0.76 15.88
CA ILE A 112 -14.12 -0.16 14.75
C ILE A 112 -13.86 0.52 13.40
N ALA A 113 -14.19 1.81 13.25
CA ALA A 113 -13.93 2.57 12.04
C ALA A 113 -12.44 2.72 11.75
N VAL A 114 -11.66 3.07 12.77
CA VAL A 114 -10.22 3.27 12.67
C VAL A 114 -9.48 1.95 12.45
N LEU A 115 -9.88 0.88 13.15
CA LEU A 115 -9.32 -0.46 12.89
C LEU A 115 -9.63 -0.94 11.47
N SER A 116 -10.86 -0.74 11.00
CA SER A 116 -11.25 -1.14 9.63
C SER A 116 -10.46 -0.36 8.57
N LEU A 117 -10.22 0.93 8.81
CA LEU A 117 -9.38 1.77 7.94
C LEU A 117 -7.92 1.27 7.89
N ALA A 118 -7.31 1.02 9.05
CA ALA A 118 -5.95 0.53 9.13
C ALA A 118 -5.82 -0.84 8.46
N MET A 119 -6.76 -1.76 8.73
CA MET A 119 -6.79 -3.08 8.11
C MET A 119 -7.00 -3.02 6.60
N SER A 120 -7.86 -2.13 6.10
CA SER A 120 -7.98 -1.87 4.65
C SER A 120 -6.63 -1.48 4.04
N GLY A 121 -5.87 -0.59 4.68
CA GLY A 121 -4.53 -0.21 4.24
C GLY A 121 -3.52 -1.37 4.20
N VAL A 122 -3.47 -2.15 5.29
CA VAL A 122 -2.61 -3.35 5.35
C VAL A 122 -2.97 -4.31 4.23
N MET A 123 -4.26 -4.65 4.10
CA MET A 123 -4.73 -5.61 3.12
C MET A 123 -4.49 -5.14 1.68
N ASN A 124 -4.68 -3.85 1.38
CA ASN A 124 -4.37 -3.29 0.07
C ASN A 124 -2.87 -3.35 -0.23
N THR A 125 -2.01 -3.12 0.76
CA THR A 125 -0.56 -3.24 0.62
C THR A 125 -0.15 -4.68 0.32
N LEU A 126 -0.70 -5.64 1.06
CA LEU A 126 -0.44 -7.07 0.85
C LEU A 126 -0.94 -7.53 -0.53
N LEU A 127 -2.12 -7.07 -0.97
CA LEU A 127 -2.67 -7.38 -2.28
C LEU A 127 -1.76 -6.88 -3.41
N ASN A 128 -1.21 -5.67 -3.28
CA ASN A 128 -0.25 -5.14 -4.25
C ASN A 128 1.03 -5.98 -4.34
N VAL A 129 1.58 -6.42 -3.20
CA VAL A 129 2.78 -7.28 -3.17
C VAL A 129 2.47 -8.68 -3.71
N MET A 130 1.28 -9.23 -3.43
CA MET A 130 0.80 -10.48 -4.03
C MET A 130 0.73 -10.38 -5.56
N MET A 131 0.21 -9.26 -6.09
CA MET A 131 0.19 -9.03 -7.54
C MET A 131 1.60 -8.96 -8.14
N LEU A 132 2.54 -8.27 -7.48
CA LEU A 132 3.94 -8.26 -7.91
C LEU A 132 4.53 -9.68 -7.98
N GLN A 133 4.23 -10.52 -6.99
CA GLN A 133 4.68 -11.90 -6.95
C GLN A 133 4.10 -12.75 -8.08
N LEU A 134 2.82 -12.56 -8.41
CA LEU A 134 2.19 -13.24 -9.54
C LEU A 134 2.81 -12.82 -10.87
N ILE A 135 3.11 -11.52 -11.05
CA ILE A 135 3.82 -11.00 -12.22
C ILE A 135 5.23 -11.60 -12.31
N TYR A 136 5.94 -11.70 -11.18
CA TYR A 136 7.25 -12.37 -11.15
C TYR A 136 7.13 -13.84 -11.58
N GLY A 137 6.11 -14.55 -11.08
CA GLY A 137 5.85 -15.94 -11.44
C GLY A 137 5.58 -16.14 -12.93
N THR A 138 4.82 -15.26 -13.58
CA THR A 138 4.56 -15.34 -15.03
C THR A 138 5.80 -15.09 -15.87
N ILE A 139 6.75 -14.28 -15.38
CA ILE A 139 8.01 -14.00 -16.09
C ILE A 139 9.00 -15.15 -15.95
N VAL A 140 9.17 -15.71 -14.74
CA VAL A 140 10.21 -16.70 -14.45
C VAL A 140 9.75 -18.14 -14.75
N HIS A 141 8.47 -18.44 -14.54
CA HIS A 141 7.89 -19.77 -14.75
C HIS A 141 6.53 -19.68 -15.48
N PRO A 142 6.51 -19.31 -16.78
CA PRO A 142 5.28 -19.03 -17.51
C PRO A 142 4.27 -20.19 -17.55
N ILE A 143 4.76 -21.44 -17.54
CA ILE A 143 3.92 -22.65 -17.62
C ILE A 143 3.21 -22.93 -16.28
N ASN A 144 3.86 -22.61 -15.15
CA ASN A 144 3.37 -22.90 -13.79
C ASN A 144 3.27 -21.62 -12.95
N ALA A 145 2.94 -20.49 -13.58
CA ALA A 145 3.00 -19.17 -12.95
C ALA A 145 2.13 -19.02 -11.68
N PHE A 146 1.10 -19.86 -11.58
CA PHE A 146 0.17 -19.91 -10.45
C PHE A 146 0.52 -20.99 -9.41
N ASP A 147 1.51 -21.85 -9.69
CA ASP A 147 2.01 -22.85 -8.74
C ASP A 147 3.24 -22.31 -8.01
N LEU A 148 2.98 -21.42 -7.05
CA LEU A 148 4.02 -20.63 -6.38
C LEU A 148 4.91 -21.43 -5.43
N GLY A 149 4.58 -22.69 -5.16
CA GLY A 149 5.52 -23.63 -4.52
C GLY A 149 6.81 -23.81 -5.33
N LEU A 150 6.72 -23.74 -6.67
CA LEU A 150 7.86 -23.85 -7.59
C LEU A 150 8.55 -22.50 -7.86
N VAL A 151 7.82 -21.39 -7.75
CA VAL A 151 8.33 -20.01 -7.92
C VAL A 151 9.02 -19.49 -6.64
N ASN A 152 8.84 -20.19 -5.52
CA ASN A 152 9.43 -19.85 -4.23
C ASN A 152 10.96 -20.05 -4.21
N ASN A 153 11.68 -19.04 -4.70
CA ASN A 153 13.13 -18.98 -4.63
C ASN A 153 13.57 -17.91 -3.62
N ARG A 154 14.83 -17.98 -3.20
CA ARG A 154 15.46 -16.98 -2.31
C ARG A 154 15.34 -15.55 -2.87
N ASN A 155 15.35 -15.42 -4.20
CA ASN A 155 15.27 -14.12 -4.87
C ASN A 155 13.92 -13.44 -4.64
N LEU A 156 12.83 -14.20 -4.65
CA LEU A 156 11.48 -13.68 -4.42
C LEU A 156 11.33 -13.08 -3.02
N TRP A 157 11.84 -13.78 -1.99
CA TRP A 157 11.85 -13.27 -0.63
C TRP A 157 12.69 -12.01 -0.47
N ILE A 158 13.83 -11.93 -1.16
CA ILE A 158 14.64 -10.70 -1.20
C ILE A 158 13.84 -9.57 -1.84
N ILE A 159 13.19 -9.79 -2.98
CA ILE A 159 12.37 -8.79 -3.66
C ILE A 159 11.23 -8.31 -2.75
N ILE A 160 10.47 -9.22 -2.15
CA ILE A 160 9.38 -8.89 -1.22
C ILE A 160 9.90 -8.06 -0.03
N SER A 161 11.03 -8.48 0.56
CA SER A 161 11.63 -7.78 1.69
C SER A 161 12.09 -6.37 1.31
N VAL A 162 12.73 -6.21 0.15
CA VAL A 162 13.14 -4.89 -0.38
C VAL A 162 11.93 -4.01 -0.66
N VAL A 163 10.85 -4.57 -1.24
CA VAL A 163 9.62 -3.81 -1.50
C VAL A 163 8.98 -3.34 -0.20
N PHE A 164 8.87 -4.19 0.83
CA PHE A 164 8.37 -3.76 2.14
C PHE A 164 9.27 -2.73 2.83
N LEU A 165 10.58 -2.85 2.66
CA LEU A 165 11.54 -1.85 3.14
C LEU A 165 11.29 -0.49 2.47
N LEU A 166 11.10 -0.47 1.15
CA LEU A 166 10.80 0.75 0.38
C LEU A 166 9.43 1.33 0.73
N ILE A 167 8.41 0.49 0.95
CA ILE A 167 7.10 0.93 1.45
C ILE A 167 7.27 1.62 2.80
N SER A 168 7.99 1.00 3.74
CA SER A 168 8.20 1.53 5.08
C SER A 168 8.93 2.88 5.05
N PHE A 169 9.94 3.00 4.18
CA PHE A 169 10.62 4.27 3.94
C PHE A 169 9.68 5.33 3.36
N GLY A 170 8.86 4.98 2.37
CA GLY A 170 7.89 5.88 1.76
C GLY A 170 6.83 6.36 2.76
N VAL A 171 6.33 5.47 3.62
CA VAL A 171 5.38 5.81 4.70
C VAL A 171 6.03 6.78 5.69
N TYR A 172 7.28 6.54 6.10
CA TYR A 172 8.00 7.44 7.00
C TYR A 172 8.13 8.85 6.39
N ILE A 173 8.60 8.95 5.15
CA ILE A 173 8.74 10.24 4.47
C ILE A 173 7.38 10.93 4.34
N GLY A 174 6.34 10.21 3.91
CA GLY A 174 5.01 10.77 3.76
C GLY A 174 4.45 11.31 5.08
N ARG A 175 4.67 10.59 6.18
CA ARG A 175 4.10 10.94 7.49
C ARG A 175 4.88 12.03 8.23
N TYR A 176 6.20 11.88 8.31
CA TYR A 176 7.05 12.75 9.14
C TYR A 176 7.53 14.00 8.38
N LEU A 177 7.73 13.90 7.06
CA LEU A 177 8.16 15.01 6.24
C LEU A 177 7.00 15.65 5.47
N ARG A 178 5.78 15.09 5.56
CA ARG A 178 4.54 15.55 4.89
C ARG A 178 4.68 15.66 3.37
N PHE A 179 5.54 14.84 2.78
CA PHE A 179 5.70 14.78 1.32
C PHE A 179 4.61 13.93 0.70
N ASN A 180 4.02 14.41 -0.38
CA ASN A 180 3.18 13.58 -1.23
C ASN A 180 4.04 12.91 -2.31
N SER A 181 3.58 11.79 -2.89
CA SER A 181 4.25 11.13 -4.03
C SER A 181 4.55 12.08 -5.20
N TRP A 182 3.82 13.20 -5.30
CA TRP A 182 3.97 14.24 -6.32
C TRP A 182 5.15 15.19 -6.11
N ASP A 183 5.72 15.27 -4.91
CA ASP A 183 6.84 16.18 -4.61
C ASP A 183 8.18 15.69 -5.18
N ILE A 184 8.25 14.43 -5.63
CA ILE A 184 9.37 13.88 -6.41
C ILE A 184 9.59 14.67 -7.72
N LEU A 185 8.55 15.31 -8.25
CA LEU A 185 8.64 16.20 -9.41
C LEU A 185 9.44 17.49 -9.12
N LYS A 186 9.82 17.74 -7.85
CA LYS A 186 10.63 18.89 -7.40
C LYS A 186 11.90 18.43 -6.66
N PRO A 187 12.86 17.79 -7.35
CA PRO A 187 13.96 17.05 -6.73
C PRO A 187 14.89 17.89 -5.85
N ARG A 188 15.17 19.16 -6.23
CA ARG A 188 16.03 20.06 -5.43
C ARG A 188 15.43 20.37 -4.05
N ARG A 189 14.13 20.64 -4.00
CA ARG A 189 13.41 20.90 -2.74
C ARG A 189 13.33 19.64 -1.89
N PHE A 190 13.09 18.49 -2.52
CA PHE A 190 13.04 17.19 -1.87
C PHE A 190 14.35 16.85 -1.14
N ILE A 191 15.49 16.92 -1.84
CA ILE A 191 16.81 16.61 -1.26
C ILE A 191 17.17 17.60 -0.14
N GLY A 192 16.86 18.89 -0.31
CA GLY A 192 17.14 19.90 0.71
C GLY A 192 16.43 19.65 2.03
N ILE A 193 15.17 19.19 1.99
CA ILE A 193 14.40 18.87 3.19
C ILE A 193 14.89 17.56 3.82
N LEU A 194 15.18 16.52 3.03
CA LEU A 194 15.75 15.27 3.55
C LEU A 194 17.07 15.54 4.29
N LYS A 195 17.97 16.32 3.69
CA LYS A 195 19.24 16.69 4.33
C LYS A 195 19.01 17.42 5.65
N LYS A 196 18.11 18.39 5.68
CA LYS A 196 17.77 19.13 6.92
C LYS A 196 17.17 18.21 8.00
N HIS A 197 16.31 17.27 7.62
CA HIS A 197 15.69 16.33 8.55
C HIS A 197 16.70 15.36 9.15
N PHE A 198 17.54 14.75 8.31
CA PHE A 198 18.54 13.78 8.76
C PHE A 198 19.80 14.41 9.35
N ALA A 199 20.00 15.72 9.19
CA ALA A 199 21.02 16.46 9.93
C ALA A 199 20.69 16.60 11.42
N GLN A 200 19.42 16.43 11.81
CA GLN A 200 19.03 16.45 13.21
C GLN A 200 19.50 15.17 13.92
N PRO A 201 20.08 15.28 15.13
CA PRO A 201 20.54 14.12 15.87
C PRO A 201 19.37 13.16 16.17
N GLY A 202 19.60 11.88 15.95
CA GLY A 202 18.62 10.82 16.23
C GLY A 202 17.60 10.52 15.13
N LYS A 203 17.39 11.42 14.15
CA LYS A 203 16.40 11.18 13.06
C LYS A 203 16.76 10.03 12.12
N GLY A 204 18.07 9.78 11.93
CA GLY A 204 18.53 8.60 11.20
C GLY A 204 18.20 7.29 11.94
N LYS A 205 18.38 7.25 13.27
CA LYS A 205 18.03 6.09 14.09
C LYS A 205 16.51 5.88 14.13
N GLU A 206 15.73 6.95 14.25
CA GLU A 206 14.26 6.90 14.18
C GLU A 206 13.78 6.27 12.87
N LEU A 207 14.34 6.69 11.73
CA LEU A 207 14.04 6.09 10.43
C LEU A 207 14.35 4.58 10.41
N LEU A 208 15.54 4.18 10.86
CA LEU A 208 15.96 2.78 10.82
C LEU A 208 15.06 1.90 11.68
N VAL A 209 14.72 2.35 12.89
CA VAL A 209 13.79 1.63 13.78
C VAL A 209 12.40 1.55 13.14
N PHE A 210 11.90 2.66 12.58
CA PHE A 210 10.61 2.68 11.90
C PHE A 210 10.58 1.68 10.74
N MET A 211 11.60 1.70 9.87
CA MET A 211 11.71 0.79 8.74
C MET A 211 11.78 -0.67 9.19
N ALA A 212 12.56 -0.99 10.22
CA ALA A 212 12.67 -2.35 10.74
C ALA A 212 11.32 -2.84 11.29
N CYS A 213 10.64 -2.04 12.10
CA CYS A 213 9.33 -2.39 12.68
C CYS A 213 8.25 -2.56 11.60
N TYR A 214 8.12 -1.60 10.68
CA TYR A 214 7.07 -1.67 9.64
C TYR A 214 7.34 -2.78 8.61
N THR A 215 8.61 -2.98 8.23
CA THR A 215 8.97 -4.09 7.33
C THR A 215 8.69 -5.43 8.00
N GLY A 216 9.09 -5.59 9.26
CA GLY A 216 8.80 -6.81 10.03
C GLY A 216 7.30 -7.05 10.17
N PHE A 217 6.52 -6.01 10.48
CA PHE A 217 5.06 -6.08 10.54
C PHE A 217 4.45 -6.55 9.22
N PHE A 218 4.82 -5.93 8.09
CA PHE A 218 4.28 -6.33 6.78
C PHE A 218 4.71 -7.73 6.36
N LEU A 219 5.95 -8.15 6.66
CA LEU A 219 6.41 -9.51 6.41
C LEU A 219 5.61 -10.55 7.20
N ILE A 220 5.36 -10.30 8.48
CA ILE A 220 4.54 -11.18 9.32
C ILE A 220 3.11 -11.24 8.78
N MET A 221 2.51 -10.09 8.45
CA MET A 221 1.16 -10.04 7.88
C MET A 221 1.08 -10.76 6.52
N TYR A 222 2.11 -10.62 5.70
CA TYR A 222 2.22 -11.32 4.43
C TYR A 222 2.32 -12.85 4.63
N LEU A 223 3.12 -13.31 5.58
CA LEU A 223 3.22 -14.72 5.97
C LEU A 223 1.90 -15.29 6.50
N ILE A 224 1.12 -14.50 7.21
CA ILE A 224 -0.17 -14.95 7.78
C ILE A 224 -1.26 -14.99 6.70
N VAL A 225 -1.32 -13.97 5.84
CA VAL A 225 -2.48 -13.74 4.96
C VAL A 225 -2.25 -14.25 3.54
N ILE A 226 -1.09 -13.94 2.95
CA ILE A 226 -0.83 -14.18 1.52
C ILE A 226 -0.17 -15.55 1.33
N TRP A 227 0.80 -15.89 2.17
CA TRP A 227 1.58 -17.12 2.02
C TRP A 227 0.72 -18.40 1.96
N PRO A 228 -0.27 -18.62 2.84
CA PRO A 228 -1.10 -19.85 2.78
C PRO A 228 -1.95 -19.88 1.51
N VAL A 229 -2.49 -18.73 1.11
CA VAL A 229 -3.35 -18.58 -0.07
C VAL A 229 -2.63 -19.01 -1.36
N LEU A 230 -1.32 -18.79 -1.42
CA LEU A 230 -0.49 -19.04 -2.60
C LEU A 230 0.16 -20.43 -2.61
N THR A 231 0.43 -21.02 -1.44
CA THR A 231 1.12 -22.31 -1.33
C THR A 231 0.18 -23.52 -1.25
N LYS A 232 -1.14 -23.31 -1.29
CA LYS A 232 -2.17 -24.36 -1.07
C LYS A 232 -1.94 -25.15 0.23
N ALA A 233 -1.30 -24.54 1.22
CA ALA A 233 -1.15 -25.07 2.57
C ALA A 233 -2.41 -24.81 3.41
#